data_AF-A0A382QYP7-F1
#
_entry.id   AF-A0A382QYP7-F1
#
_cell.length_a   1.000
_cell.length_b   1.000
_cell.length_c   1.000
_cell.angle_alpha   90.00
_cell.angle_beta   90.00
_cell.angle_gamma   90.00
#
_symmetry.space_group_name_H-M   'P 1'
#
loop_
_entity.id
_entity.type
_entity.pdbx_description
1 polymer ?
#
loop_
_entity_poly.entity_id
_entity_poly.type
_entity_poly.pdbx_seq_one_letter_code
_entity_poly.pdbx_strand_id
1 'polypeptide(L)'
;MVAAQTALNDMRINAEEDETRLVLDLSNEVQYKIFTLNNPNRLVVDLLRVRKTNKIKSSTKGEGLIDTIRVAKNTPNKLRVVIETKQTVLYKVNMLKSSQKRNSRLVIDLKSMYEGSQKVVASAINNSK
;
A
#
# COMPACT_ATOMS: atom_id res chain seq x y z
N MET A 1 21.55 20.53 8.85
CA MET A 1 21.37 19.16 9.38
C MET A 1 20.81 18.27 8.28
N VAL A 2 21.46 17.13 7.98
CA VAL A 2 20.87 16.12 7.09
C VAL A 2 19.80 15.39 7.89
N ALA A 3 18.52 15.52 7.52
CA ALA A 3 17.45 14.76 8.17
C ALA A 3 17.79 13.27 8.14
N ALA A 4 17.66 12.61 9.30
CA ALA A 4 17.95 11.18 9.42
C ALA A 4 17.11 10.39 8.42
N GLN A 5 17.74 9.43 7.73
CA GLN A 5 17.06 8.59 6.75
C GLN A 5 15.95 7.78 7.43
N THR A 6 14.72 7.88 6.92
CA THR A 6 13.56 7.14 7.45
C THR A 6 13.74 5.63 7.23
N ALA A 7 13.28 4.82 8.18
CA ALA A 7 13.33 3.36 8.09
C ALA A 7 11.92 2.78 7.91
N LEU A 8 11.78 1.81 7.00
CA LEU A 8 10.63 0.91 6.94
C LEU A 8 10.86 -0.24 7.92
N ASN A 9 10.11 -0.22 9.01
CA ASN A 9 10.29 -1.10 10.16
C ASN A 9 9.48 -2.39 10.04
N ASP A 10 8.25 -2.28 9.52
CA ASP A 10 7.31 -3.39 9.44
C ASP A 10 6.29 -3.20 8.31
N MET A 11 5.66 -4.30 7.90
CA MET A 11 4.60 -4.34 6.89
C MET A 11 3.49 -5.28 7.37
N ARG A 12 2.27 -4.76 7.44
CA ARG A 12 1.10 -5.54 7.89
C ARG A 12 0.01 -5.53 6.85
N ILE A 13 -0.58 -6.69 6.61
CA ILE A 13 -1.72 -6.87 5.71
C ILE A 13 -2.93 -7.22 6.58
N ASN A 14 -4.05 -6.56 6.34
CA ASN A 14 -5.36 -6.96 6.85
C ASN A 14 -6.27 -7.17 5.64
N ALA A 15 -6.69 -8.41 5.40
CA ALA A 15 -7.59 -8.76 4.33
C ALA A 15 -9.00 -8.98 4.89
N GLU A 16 -9.97 -8.29 4.29
CA GLU A 16 -11.40 -8.53 4.45
C GLU A 16 -11.95 -9.03 3.11
N GLU A 17 -13.25 -9.31 3.02
CA GLU A 17 -13.86 -9.96 1.84
C GLU A 17 -13.58 -9.20 0.53
N ASP A 18 -13.82 -7.88 0.53
CA ASP A 18 -13.78 -7.03 -0.66
C ASP A 18 -12.67 -5.96 -0.61
N GLU A 19 -11.94 -5.91 0.51
CA GLU A 19 -10.99 -4.86 0.83
C GLU A 19 -9.70 -5.45 1.39
N THR A 20 -8.56 -4.80 1.11
CA THR A 20 -7.28 -5.20 1.69
C THR A 20 -6.51 -3.96 2.08
N ARG A 21 -6.12 -3.87 3.35
CA ARG A 21 -5.31 -2.79 3.89
C ARG A 21 -3.87 -3.24 4.05
N LEU A 22 -2.95 -2.55 3.39
CA LEU A 22 -1.52 -2.64 3.63
C LEU A 22 -1.05 -1.45 4.48
N VAL A 23 -0.39 -1.74 5.60
CA VAL A 23 0.20 -0.72 6.47
C VAL A 23 1.72 -0.84 6.44
N LEU A 24 2.40 0.23 6.03
CA LEU A 24 3.85 0.37 6.13
C LEU A 24 4.20 1.15 7.41
N ASP A 25 4.93 0.52 8.34
CA ASP A 25 5.40 1.17 9.56
C ASP A 25 6.72 1.90 9.30
N LEU A 26 6.73 3.22 9.50
CA LEU A 26 7.82 4.11 9.14
C LEU A 26 8.32 4.85 10.38
N SER A 27 9.64 4.96 10.53
CA SER A 27 10.22 5.69 11.66
C SER A 27 9.83 7.18 11.69
N ASN A 28 9.53 7.79 10.53
CA ASN A 28 9.10 9.18 10.37
C ASN A 28 8.14 9.32 9.18
N GLU A 29 7.49 10.48 9.08
CA GLU A 29 6.73 10.86 7.89
C GLU A 29 7.66 10.91 6.65
N VAL A 30 7.10 10.60 5.49
CA VAL A 30 7.86 10.52 4.23
C VAL A 30 7.07 11.07 3.07
N GLN A 31 7.75 11.72 2.13
CA GLN A 31 7.21 11.97 0.80
C GLN A 31 7.19 10.66 0.00
N TYR A 32 6.10 10.43 -0.72
CA TYR A 32 5.93 9.25 -1.55
C TYR A 32 5.26 9.59 -2.87
N LYS A 33 5.54 8.77 -3.88
CA LYS A 33 4.79 8.75 -5.14
C LYS A 33 4.09 7.40 -5.26
N ILE A 34 2.82 7.42 -5.62
CA ILE A 34 2.04 6.21 -5.89
C ILE A 34 1.48 6.25 -7.31
N PHE A 35 1.52 5.10 -7.99
CA PHE A 35 0.99 4.95 -9.34
C PHE A 35 0.72 3.46 -9.61
N THR A 36 -0.10 3.20 -10.62
CA THR A 36 -0.43 1.84 -11.07
C THR A 36 0.37 1.46 -12.31
N LEU A 37 0.61 0.16 -12.46
CA LEU A 37 1.08 -0.45 -13.69
C LEU A 37 0.14 -1.61 -14.03
N ASN A 38 -0.05 -1.85 -15.33
CA ASN A 38 -0.81 -2.98 -15.84
C ASN A 38 0.17 -4.03 -16.40
N ASN A 39 -0.33 -5.26 -16.62
CA ASN A 39 0.43 -6.38 -17.19
C ASN A 39 1.74 -6.75 -16.43
N PRO A 40 1.67 -7.35 -15.23
CA PRO A 40 0.48 -7.61 -14.42
C PRO A 40 0.03 -6.37 -13.62
N ASN A 41 -1.17 -6.44 -13.05
CA ASN A 41 -1.73 -5.37 -12.20
C ASN A 41 -0.84 -5.14 -10.97
N ARG A 42 -0.37 -3.91 -10.81
CA ARG A 42 0.53 -3.50 -9.74
C ARG A 42 0.18 -2.13 -9.23
N LEU A 43 0.21 -1.97 -7.92
CA LEU A 43 0.29 -0.68 -7.26
C LEU A 43 1.72 -0.46 -6.77
N VAL A 44 2.35 0.62 -7.21
CA VAL A 44 3.76 0.92 -6.92
C VAL A 44 3.85 2.14 -6.04
N VAL A 45 4.56 2.01 -4.92
CA VAL A 45 4.84 3.09 -3.98
C VAL A 45 6.34 3.35 -3.93
N ASP A 46 6.76 4.51 -4.41
CA ASP A 46 8.11 5.01 -4.26
C ASP A 46 8.22 5.89 -3.02
N LEU A 47 9.01 5.47 -2.04
CA LEU A 47 9.25 6.18 -0.79
C LEU A 47 10.60 6.92 -0.87
N LEU A 48 10.59 8.23 -0.70
CA LEU A 48 11.78 9.07 -0.83
C LEU A 48 12.66 9.01 0.43
N ARG A 49 13.97 8.79 0.25
CA ARG A 49 14.98 8.71 1.31
C ARG A 49 14.60 7.72 2.43
N VAL A 50 14.02 6.59 2.05
CA VAL A 50 13.72 5.48 2.96
C VAL A 50 14.70 4.34 2.74
N ARG A 51 15.11 3.69 3.83
CA ARG A 51 15.77 2.38 3.80
C ARG A 51 14.84 1.32 4.38
N LYS A 52 14.95 0.07 3.92
CA LYS A 52 14.31 -1.05 4.60
C LYS A 52 15.20 -1.57 5.72
N THR A 53 14.62 -2.00 6.83
CA THR A 53 15.37 -2.71 7.89
C THR A 53 15.63 -4.17 7.50
N ASN A 54 16.53 -4.84 8.20
CA ASN A 54 16.84 -6.26 7.96
C ASN A 54 15.64 -7.19 8.20
N LYS A 55 14.60 -6.72 8.92
CA LYS A 55 13.35 -7.45 9.14
C LYS A 55 12.49 -7.53 7.88
N ILE A 56 12.65 -6.59 6.95
CA ILE A 56 11.85 -6.50 5.73
C ILE A 56 12.44 -7.39 4.63
N LYS A 57 11.74 -8.49 4.37
CA LYS A 57 12.05 -9.38 3.24
C LYS A 57 11.91 -8.64 1.91
N SER A 58 12.68 -9.04 0.90
CA SER A 58 12.58 -8.45 -0.44
C SER A 58 11.31 -8.88 -1.18
N SER A 59 10.73 -10.02 -0.79
CA SER A 59 9.45 -10.52 -1.27
C SER A 59 8.68 -11.13 -0.11
N THR A 60 7.40 -10.79 -0.02
CA THR A 60 6.46 -11.27 0.99
C THR A 60 5.17 -11.68 0.27
N LYS A 61 4.66 -12.88 0.57
CA LYS A 61 3.37 -13.32 0.05
C LYS A 61 2.25 -12.41 0.57
N GLY A 62 1.33 -12.02 -0.30
CA GLY A 62 0.18 -11.20 0.03
C GLY A 62 -1.01 -11.99 0.57
N GLU A 63 -2.05 -11.25 0.92
CA GLU A 63 -3.37 -11.76 1.34
C GLU A 63 -4.48 -10.92 0.69
N GLY A 64 -5.70 -11.43 0.66
CA GLY A 64 -6.85 -10.73 0.07
C GLY A 64 -6.61 -10.37 -1.40
N LEU A 65 -6.73 -9.10 -1.75
CA LEU A 65 -6.52 -8.55 -3.10
C LEU A 65 -5.05 -8.49 -3.52
N ILE A 66 -4.12 -8.67 -2.58
CA ILE A 66 -2.68 -8.65 -2.83
C ILE A 66 -2.19 -10.08 -3.10
N ASP A 67 -1.47 -10.26 -4.20
CA ASP A 67 -0.79 -11.52 -4.50
C ASP A 67 0.59 -11.58 -3.86
N THR A 68 1.43 -10.59 -4.17
CA THR A 68 2.81 -10.52 -3.69
C THR A 68 3.21 -9.07 -3.42
N ILE A 69 4.00 -8.84 -2.37
CA ILE A 69 4.64 -7.55 -2.11
C ILE A 69 6.14 -7.68 -2.27
N ARG A 70 6.73 -6.84 -3.13
CA ARG A 70 8.18 -6.76 -3.32
C ARG A 70 8.72 -5.43 -2.81
N VAL A 71 9.85 -5.48 -2.12
CA VAL A 71 10.52 -4.30 -1.57
C VAL A 71 11.97 -4.28 -2.01
N ALA A 72 12.32 -3.27 -2.80
CA ALA A 72 13.67 -3.12 -3.34
C ALA A 72 14.10 -1.65 -3.36
N LYS A 73 15.41 -1.43 -3.29
CA LYS A 73 15.98 -0.11 -3.54
C LYS A 73 15.89 0.16 -5.04
N ASN A 74 15.16 1.20 -5.42
CA ASN A 74 14.94 1.56 -6.83
C ASN A 74 16.02 2.53 -7.33
N THR A 75 16.43 3.47 -6.49
CA THR A 75 17.57 4.38 -6.73
C THR A 75 18.30 4.62 -5.41
N PRO A 76 19.49 5.27 -5.38
CA PRO A 76 20.17 5.63 -4.13
C PRO A 76 19.26 6.25 -3.06
N ASN A 77 18.27 7.04 -3.48
CA ASN A 77 17.36 7.79 -2.61
C ASN A 77 15.90 7.32 -2.67
N LYS A 78 15.56 6.17 -3.27
CA LYS A 78 14.17 5.70 -3.33
C LYS A 78 14.06 4.22 -2.98
N LEU A 79 13.21 3.90 -2.01
CA LEU A 79 12.76 2.54 -1.76
C LEU A 79 11.44 2.34 -2.49
N ARG A 80 11.33 1.28 -3.29
CA ARG A 80 10.11 0.93 -4.01
C ARG A 80 9.44 -0.26 -3.35
N VAL A 81 8.16 -0.10 -3.06
CA VAL A 81 7.24 -1.16 -2.66
C VAL A 81 6.32 -1.43 -3.84
N VAL A 82 6.41 -2.64 -4.41
CA VAL A 82 5.53 -3.10 -5.49
C VAL A 82 4.52 -4.05 -4.89
N ILE A 83 3.24 -3.73 -5.04
CA ILE A 83 2.12 -4.56 -4.61
C ILE A 83 1.52 -5.15 -5.88
N GLU A 84 1.84 -6.40 -6.18
CA GLU A 84 1.18 -7.16 -7.26
C GLU A 84 -0.22 -7.54 -6.77
N THR A 85 -1.25 -7.19 -7.56
CA THR A 85 -2.66 -7.40 -7.19
C THR A 85 -3.29 -8.47 -8.06
N LYS A 86 -4.20 -9.25 -7.47
CA LYS A 86 -4.89 -10.36 -8.17
C LYS A 86 -5.84 -9.88 -9.26
N GLN A 87 -6.30 -8.64 -9.15
CA GLN A 87 -7.22 -7.98 -10.06
C GLN A 87 -6.96 -6.48 -10.07
N THR A 88 -7.69 -5.74 -10.91
CA THR A 88 -7.68 -4.28 -10.88
C THR A 88 -8.35 -3.80 -9.59
N VAL A 89 -7.68 -2.87 -8.89
CA VAL A 89 -8.15 -2.35 -7.61
C VAL A 89 -8.25 -0.84 -7.65
N LEU A 90 -9.23 -0.30 -6.93
CA LEU A 90 -9.19 1.09 -6.47
C LEU A 90 -8.28 1.17 -5.25
N TYR A 91 -7.62 2.30 -5.06
CA TYR A 91 -6.78 2.51 -3.89
C TYR A 91 -6.98 3.89 -3.25
N LYS A 92 -6.84 3.93 -1.93
CA LYS A 92 -6.76 5.16 -1.13
C LYS A 92 -5.51 5.09 -0.26
N VAL A 93 -4.76 6.20 -0.21
CA VAL A 93 -3.54 6.28 0.60
C VAL A 93 -3.69 7.36 1.64
N ASN A 94 -3.28 7.07 2.87
CA ASN A 94 -3.25 8.03 3.96
C ASN A 94 -1.94 7.96 4.74
N MET A 95 -1.33 9.12 5.00
CA MET A 95 -0.16 9.24 5.85
C MET A 95 -0.60 9.59 7.27
N LEU A 96 -0.41 8.66 8.20
CA LEU A 96 -0.64 8.89 9.62
C LEU A 96 0.66 9.34 10.27
N LYS A 97 0.69 10.58 10.76
CA LYS A 97 1.82 11.13 11.51
C LYS A 97 2.05 10.36 12.80
N SER A 98 3.30 10.31 13.25
CA SER A 98 3.66 9.71 14.54
C SER A 98 2.94 10.41 15.70
N SER A 99 2.64 9.65 16.74
CA SER A 99 2.17 10.15 18.04
C SER A 99 3.01 9.53 19.15
N GLN A 100 2.82 9.97 20.39
CA GLN A 100 3.59 9.46 21.55
C GLN A 100 3.58 7.92 21.69
N LYS A 101 2.55 7.24 21.17
CA LYS A 101 2.39 5.79 21.28
C LYS A 101 2.67 5.02 19.98
N ARG A 102 2.81 5.69 18.83
CA ARG A 102 2.87 5.03 17.51
C ARG A 102 3.78 5.76 16.53
N ASN A 103 4.54 4.98 15.77
CA ASN A 103 5.31 5.43 14.63
C ASN A 103 4.43 6.01 13.51
N SER A 104 5.08 6.69 12.56
CA SER A 104 4.40 7.14 11.34
C SER A 104 3.99 5.94 10.50
N ARG A 105 2.86 6.02 9.80
CA ARG A 105 2.34 4.90 8.99
C ARG A 105 1.82 5.39 7.66
N LEU A 106 2.23 4.71 6.58
CA LEU A 106 1.57 4.85 5.29
C LEU A 106 0.54 3.73 5.16
N VAL A 107 -0.73 4.10 5.16
CA VAL A 107 -1.86 3.18 5.04
C VAL A 107 -2.36 3.20 3.60
N ILE A 108 -2.43 2.02 2.99
CA ILE A 108 -2.86 1.82 1.60
C ILE A 108 -4.04 0.87 1.64
N ASP A 109 -5.23 1.42 1.40
CA ASP A 109 -6.47 0.67 1.33
C ASP A 109 -6.76 0.33 -0.12
N LEU A 110 -6.95 -0.96 -0.40
CA LEU A 110 -7.30 -1.50 -1.71
C LEU A 110 -8.73 -1.99 -1.69
N LYS A 111 -9.45 -1.77 -2.77
CA LYS A 111 -10.81 -2.26 -2.97
C LYS A 111 -10.98 -2.86 -4.35
N SER A 112 -11.69 -3.98 -4.46
CA SER A 112 -12.04 -4.61 -5.72
C SER A 112 -12.80 -3.62 -6.62
N MET A 113 -12.31 -3.39 -7.85
CA MET A 113 -13.08 -2.62 -8.84
C MET A 113 -14.35 -3.35 -9.27
N TYR A 114 -14.31 -4.68 -9.29
CA TYR A 114 -15.43 -5.50 -9.72
C TYR A 114 -16.58 -5.45 -8.71
N GLU A 115 -16.34 -5.73 -7.43
CA GLU A 115 -17.40 -5.64 -6.40
C GLU A 115 -17.91 -4.21 -6.24
N GLY A 116 -17.04 -3.21 -6.36
CA GLY A 116 -17.46 -1.81 -6.38
C GLY A 116 -18.49 -1.53 -7.48
N SER A 117 -18.24 -2.08 -8.69
CA SER A 117 -19.15 -1.95 -9.83
C SER A 117 -20.47 -2.70 -9.59
N GLN A 118 -20.41 -3.92 -9.04
CA GLN A 118 -21.60 -4.71 -8.72
C GLN A 118 -22.50 -4.02 -7.69
N LYS A 119 -21.91 -3.44 -6.64
CA LYS A 119 -22.66 -2.70 -5.60
C LYS A 119 -23.35 -1.46 -6.16
N VAL A 120 -22.69 -0.70 -7.04
CA VAL A 120 -23.29 0.47 -7.70
C VAL A 120 -24.48 0.06 -8.57
N VAL A 121 -24.34 -1.01 -9.36
CA VAL A 121 -25.44 -1.52 -10.19
C VAL A 121 -26.61 -2.00 -9.32
N ALA A 122 -26.34 -2.74 -8.25
CA ALA A 122 -27.38 -3.20 -7.32
C ALA A 122 -28.13 -2.03 -6.65
N SER A 123 -27.42 -0.98 -6.20
CA SER A 123 -28.04 0.21 -5.63
C SER A 123 -28.89 0.99 -6.65
N ALA A 124 -28.46 1.07 -7.91
CA ALA A 124 -29.22 1.74 -8.97
C ALA A 124 -30.53 1.02 -9.29
N ILE A 125 -30.54 -0.32 -9.30
CA ILE A 125 -31.76 -1.12 -9.53
C ILE A 125 -32.74 -0.95 -8.37
N ASN A 126 -32.26 -0.95 -7.12
CA ASN A 126 -33.13 -0.89 -5.94
C ASN A 126 -33.75 0.50 -5.71
N ASN A 127 -33.08 1.59 -6.13
CA ASN A 127 -33.60 2.95 -6.00
C ASN A 127 -34.56 3.37 -7.13
N SER A 128 -34.85 2.50 -8.10
CA SER A 128 -35.76 2.76 -9.23
C SER A 128 -37.21 2.34 -8.96
N LYS A 129 -37.56 2.03 -7.71
CA LYS A 129 -38.93 1.70 -7.27
C LYS A 129 -39.39 2.70 -6.23
#